data_AF-A0A0D6PBD0-F1
#
_entry.id   AF-A0A0D6PBD0-F1
#
_cell.length_a   1.000
_cell.length_b   1.000
_cell.length_c   1.000
_cell.angle_alpha   90.00
_cell.angle_beta   90.00
_cell.angle_gamma   90.00
#
_symmetry.space_group_name_H-M   'P 1'
#
loop_
_entity.id
_entity.type
_entity.pdbx_description
1 polymer ?
#
loop_
_entity_poly.entity_id
_entity_poly.type
_entity_poly.pdbx_seq_one_letter_code
_entity_poly.pdbx_strand_id
1 'polypeptide(L)'
;MGERLRFHPILPPALKEFAILITACVWQASFEWYAHYAMARAAGMDAAKLAPLLDGARPDGMTEDEAAVYDFATGLHRDRQVSDEVYRRVVERFGTDGAVELIALCGYYTLVAMTLNVAQVQAPPADYPSLPPPPVPR
;
A
#
# COMPACT_ATOMS: atom_id res chain seq x y z
N MET A 1 -21.28 1.65 -3.53
CA MET A 1 -19.85 1.74 -3.13
C MET A 1 -18.94 0.80 -3.92
N GLY A 2 -19.17 -0.51 -3.93
CA GLY A 2 -18.29 -1.46 -4.61
C GLY A 2 -18.15 -1.30 -6.14
N GLU A 3 -19.21 -0.85 -6.82
CA GLU A 3 -19.19 -0.62 -8.28
C GLU A 3 -18.31 0.58 -8.69
N ARG A 4 -18.40 1.70 -7.96
CA ARG A 4 -17.68 2.93 -8.31
C ARG A 4 -16.17 2.80 -8.09
N LEU A 5 -15.74 2.10 -7.04
CA LEU A 5 -14.33 1.75 -6.80
C LEU A 5 -13.73 0.86 -7.91
N ARG A 6 -14.57 0.08 -8.61
CA ARG A 6 -14.15 -0.85 -9.67
C ARG A 6 -14.10 -0.21 -11.05
N PHE A 7 -14.97 0.77 -11.34
CA PHE A 7 -15.11 1.33 -12.70
C PHE A 7 -14.64 2.77 -12.86
N HIS A 8 -14.47 3.53 -11.77
CA HIS A 8 -14.03 4.93 -11.81
C HIS A 8 -12.96 5.22 -10.75
N PRO A 9 -11.72 4.77 -10.98
CA PRO A 9 -10.62 4.99 -10.05
C PRO A 9 -10.29 6.48 -9.91
N ILE A 10 -10.14 6.97 -8.67
CA ILE A 10 -9.80 8.37 -8.37
C ILE A 10 -8.30 8.53 -8.19
N LEU A 11 -7.66 7.61 -7.45
CA LEU A 11 -6.22 7.64 -7.25
C LEU A 11 -5.46 7.34 -8.55
N PRO A 12 -4.39 8.09 -8.87
CA PRO A 12 -3.44 7.72 -9.90
C PRO A 12 -2.90 6.29 -9.69
N PRO A 13 -2.64 5.53 -10.78
CA PRO A 13 -2.18 4.14 -10.67
C PRO A 13 -0.99 3.96 -9.72
N ALA A 14 0.02 4.84 -9.80
CA ALA A 14 1.20 4.79 -8.94
C ALA A 14 0.85 4.85 -7.45
N LEU A 15 -0.08 5.72 -7.06
CA LEU A 15 -0.48 5.91 -5.67
C LEU A 15 -1.31 4.75 -5.12
N LYS A 16 -2.08 4.08 -5.99
CA LYS A 16 -2.78 2.84 -5.62
C LYS A 16 -1.78 1.76 -5.25
N GLU A 17 -0.84 1.51 -6.14
CA GLU A 17 0.20 0.50 -5.91
C GLU A 17 1.04 0.85 -4.68
N PHE A 18 1.28 2.13 -4.43
CA PHE A 18 1.97 2.56 -3.21
C PHE A 18 1.21 2.17 -1.93
N ALA A 19 -0.10 2.43 -1.87
CA ALA A 19 -0.93 2.04 -0.72
C ALA A 19 -0.97 0.51 -0.52
N ILE A 20 -0.97 -0.25 -1.62
CA ILE A 20 -0.93 -1.72 -1.60
C ILE A 20 0.42 -2.21 -1.06
N LEU A 21 1.53 -1.69 -1.57
CA LEU A 21 2.87 -2.07 -1.11
C LEU A 21 3.11 -1.73 0.36
N ILE A 22 2.58 -0.60 0.86
CA ILE A 22 2.59 -0.28 2.29
C ILE A 22 1.82 -1.35 3.08
N THR A 23 0.65 -1.77 2.60
CA THR A 23 -0.16 -2.81 3.24
C THR A 23 0.57 -4.16 3.25
N ALA A 24 1.21 -4.53 2.15
CA ALA A 24 2.02 -5.74 2.05
C ALA A 24 3.17 -5.74 3.07
N CYS A 25 3.86 -4.62 3.26
CA CYS A 25 4.91 -4.49 4.29
C CYS A 25 4.36 -4.65 5.71
N VAL A 26 3.23 -4.00 6.03
CA VAL A 26 2.59 -4.11 7.36
C VAL A 26 2.26 -5.57 7.68
N TRP A 27 1.81 -6.34 6.70
CA TRP A 27 1.44 -7.74 6.87
C TRP A 27 2.56 -8.74 6.57
N GLN A 28 3.76 -8.27 6.22
CA GLN A 28 4.86 -9.12 5.74
C GLN A 28 4.45 -10.07 4.60
N ALA A 29 3.54 -9.62 3.73
CA ALA A 29 2.98 -10.43 2.64
C ALA A 29 3.90 -10.40 1.41
N SER A 30 4.88 -11.31 1.38
CA SER A 30 5.92 -11.32 0.35
C SER A 30 5.39 -11.50 -1.08
N PHE A 31 4.38 -12.36 -1.28
CA PHE A 31 3.78 -12.53 -2.60
C PHE A 31 3.03 -11.28 -3.07
N GLU A 32 2.33 -10.59 -2.16
CA GLU A 32 1.64 -9.34 -2.47
C GLU A 32 2.63 -8.25 -2.86
N TRP A 33 3.73 -8.12 -2.10
CA TRP A 33 4.84 -7.24 -2.48
C TRP A 33 5.37 -7.55 -3.88
N TYR A 34 5.68 -8.82 -4.16
CA TYR A 34 6.17 -9.26 -5.46
C TYR A 34 5.21 -8.89 -6.60
N ALA A 35 3.91 -9.19 -6.44
CA ALA A 35 2.91 -8.95 -7.48
C ALA A 35 2.74 -7.46 -7.79
N HIS A 36 2.77 -6.62 -6.75
CA HIS A 36 2.49 -5.19 -6.87
C HIS A 36 3.73 -4.33 -7.13
N TYR A 37 4.94 -4.81 -6.83
CA TYR A 37 6.16 -4.04 -7.05
C TYR A 37 6.36 -3.72 -8.53
N ALA A 38 6.20 -4.73 -9.41
CA ALA A 38 6.30 -4.52 -10.86
C ALA A 38 5.23 -3.53 -11.38
N MET A 39 4.02 -3.58 -10.82
CA MET A 39 2.92 -2.67 -11.16
C MET A 39 3.22 -1.24 -10.74
N ALA A 40 3.74 -1.03 -9.52
CA ALA A 40 4.16 0.29 -9.02
C ALA A 40 5.24 0.89 -9.91
N ARG A 41 6.23 0.08 -10.29
CA ARG A 41 7.32 0.49 -11.18
C ARG A 41 6.82 0.84 -12.58
N ALA A 42 5.94 0.03 -13.15
CA ALA A 42 5.31 0.30 -14.45
C ALA A 42 4.43 1.57 -14.42
N ALA A 43 3.82 1.87 -13.28
CA ALA A 43 3.06 3.10 -13.05
C ALA A 43 3.95 4.35 -12.81
N GLY A 44 5.28 4.20 -12.81
CA GLY A 44 6.24 5.30 -12.72
C GLY A 44 6.79 5.59 -11.33
N MET A 45 6.52 4.75 -10.33
CA MET A 45 7.12 4.94 -8.99
C MET A 45 8.62 4.69 -9.01
N ASP A 46 9.38 5.53 -8.30
CA ASP A 46 10.80 5.33 -8.07
C ASP A 46 11.05 4.21 -7.03
N ALA A 47 12.01 3.32 -7.31
CA ALA A 47 12.41 2.24 -6.43
C ALA A 47 13.04 2.79 -5.15
N ALA A 48 13.66 3.97 -5.23
CA ALA A 48 14.15 4.71 -4.07
C ALA A 48 13.01 5.09 -3.09
N LYS A 49 11.77 5.19 -3.57
CA LYS A 49 10.58 5.43 -2.73
C LYS A 49 9.92 4.16 -2.21
N LEU A 50 10.23 3.01 -2.82
CA LEU A 50 9.67 1.71 -2.43
C LEU A 50 10.59 0.98 -1.44
N ALA A 51 11.90 0.99 -1.67
CA ALA A 51 12.86 0.24 -0.86
C ALA A 51 12.76 0.54 0.66
N PRO A 52 12.61 1.80 1.12
CA PRO A 52 12.49 2.08 2.55
C PRO A 52 11.25 1.45 3.22
N LEU A 53 10.20 1.14 2.44
CA LEU A 53 8.98 0.52 2.99
C LEU A 53 9.26 -0.86 3.58
N LEU A 54 10.24 -1.59 3.06
CA LEU A 54 10.59 -2.93 3.51
C LEU A 54 11.05 -2.95 4.96
N ASP A 55 11.66 -1.85 5.40
CA ASP A 55 12.14 -1.65 6.78
C ASP A 55 11.12 -0.87 7.64
N GLY A 56 9.92 -0.63 7.12
CA GLY A 56 8.91 0.22 7.75
C GLY A 56 9.33 1.70 7.83
N ALA A 57 10.32 2.12 7.05
CA ALA A 57 10.83 3.49 7.05
C ALA A 57 10.01 4.40 6.13
N ARG A 58 9.99 5.69 6.46
CA ARG A 58 9.42 6.72 5.59
C ARG A 58 10.40 7.02 4.46
N PRO A 59 10.00 6.97 3.18
CA PRO A 59 10.87 7.39 2.10
C PRO A 59 11.11 8.90 2.07
N ASP A 60 12.32 9.31 1.72
CA ASP A 60 12.64 10.71 1.46
C ASP A 60 12.21 11.15 0.05
N GLY A 61 12.11 12.46 -0.17
CA GLY A 61 11.84 13.03 -1.51
C GLY A 61 10.47 12.68 -2.09
N MET A 62 9.51 12.30 -1.25
CA MET A 62 8.11 12.10 -1.66
C MET A 62 7.49 13.42 -2.12
N THR A 63 6.71 13.34 -3.19
CA THR A 63 5.74 14.38 -3.54
C THR A 63 4.67 14.50 -2.45
N GLU A 64 3.91 15.59 -2.46
CA GLU A 64 2.81 15.78 -1.51
C GLU A 64 1.74 14.69 -1.64
N ASP A 65 1.51 14.17 -2.86
CA ASP A 65 0.59 13.06 -3.10
C ASP A 65 1.07 11.75 -2.47
N GLU A 66 2.33 11.39 -2.71
CA GLU A 66 2.93 10.19 -2.13
C GLU A 66 2.96 10.28 -0.60
N ALA A 67 3.33 11.44 -0.06
CA ALA A 67 3.33 11.66 1.39
C ALA A 67 1.93 11.55 2.01
N ALA A 68 0.89 12.09 1.35
CA ALA A 68 -0.48 11.97 1.83
C ALA A 68 -0.96 10.51 1.86
N VAL A 69 -0.67 9.73 0.82
CA VAL A 69 -1.00 8.31 0.75
C VAL A 69 -0.21 7.51 1.79
N TYR A 70 1.08 7.77 1.94
CA TYR A 70 1.92 7.12 2.93
C TYR A 70 1.38 7.35 4.36
N ASP A 71 1.14 8.61 4.72
CA ASP A 71 0.66 8.98 6.07
C ASP A 71 -0.70 8.36 6.37
N PHE A 72 -1.58 8.34 5.37
CA PHE A 72 -2.90 7.75 5.51
C PHE A 72 -2.82 6.23 5.70
N ALA A 73 -2.14 5.52 4.79
CA ALA A 73 -2.08 4.06 4.82
C ALA A 73 -1.31 3.54 6.05
N THR A 74 -0.16 4.14 6.38
CA THR A 74 0.63 3.75 7.55
C THR A 74 -0.07 4.09 8.86
N GLY A 75 -0.67 5.30 8.96
CA GLY A 75 -1.45 5.72 10.12
C GLY A 75 -2.67 4.82 10.34
N LEU A 76 -3.44 4.54 9.29
CA LEU A 76 -4.61 3.67 9.36
C LEU A 76 -4.24 2.26 9.87
N HIS A 77 -3.17 1.67 9.35
CA HIS A 77 -2.71 0.35 9.77
C HIS A 77 -2.18 0.33 11.21
N ARG A 78 -1.39 1.34 11.59
CA ARG A 78 -0.78 1.45 12.93
C ARG A 78 -1.80 1.79 14.01
N ASP A 79 -2.56 2.85 13.80
CA ASP A 79 -3.38 3.50 14.82
C ASP A 79 -4.85 3.05 14.76
N ARG A 80 -5.23 2.28 13.73
CA ARG A 80 -6.61 1.85 13.44
C ARG A 80 -7.58 3.02 13.18
N GLN A 81 -7.03 4.21 12.99
CA GLN A 81 -7.70 5.43 12.53
C GLN A 81 -6.66 6.33 11.85
N VAL A 82 -7.11 7.45 11.29
CA VAL A 82 -6.23 8.54 10.83
C VAL A 82 -6.61 9.83 11.56
N SER A 83 -5.64 10.72 11.77
CA SER A 83 -5.93 12.03 12.35
C SER A 83 -6.70 12.91 11.35
N ASP A 84 -7.44 13.91 11.86
CA ASP A 84 -8.16 14.89 11.03
C ASP A 84 -7.23 15.60 10.04
N GLU A 85 -5.98 15.86 10.44
CA GLU A 85 -4.98 16.49 9.58
C GLU A 85 -4.60 15.61 8.38
N VAL A 86 -4.38 14.31 8.62
CA VAL A 86 -4.04 13.34 7.58
C VAL A 86 -5.24 13.10 6.65
N TYR A 87 -6.44 12.94 7.23
CA TYR A 87 -7.68 12.81 6.47
C TYR A 87 -7.91 14.03 5.57
N ARG A 88 -7.79 15.24 6.13
CA ARG A 88 -7.96 16.49 5.39
C ARG A 88 -6.96 16.62 4.24
N ARG A 89 -5.68 16.28 4.45
CA ARG A 89 -4.69 16.28 3.36
C ARG A 89 -5.10 15.37 2.20
N VAL A 90 -5.56 14.15 2.48
CA VAL A 90 -6.05 13.24 1.43
C VAL A 90 -7.27 13.82 0.72
N VAL A 91 -8.23 14.39 1.45
CA VAL A 91 -9.43 15.00 0.86
C VAL A 91 -9.10 16.22 0.01
N GLU A 92 -8.16 17.07 0.41
CA GLU A 92 -7.71 18.23 -0.37
C GLU A 92 -7.08 17.81 -1.71
N ARG A 93 -6.40 16.65 -1.75
CA ARG A 93 -5.70 16.14 -2.95
C ARG A 93 -6.60 15.29 -3.86
N PHE A 94 -7.45 14.44 -3.28
CA PHE A 94 -8.19 13.39 -4.00
C PHE A 94 -9.71 13.40 -3.73
N GLY A 95 -10.20 14.37 -2.96
CA GLY A 95 -11.59 14.42 -2.53
C GLY A 95 -11.93 13.33 -1.51
N THR A 96 -13.17 13.37 -1.02
CA THR A 96 -13.71 12.36 -0.10
C THR A 96 -13.73 10.97 -0.73
N ASP A 97 -13.96 10.90 -2.05
CA ASP A 97 -14.00 9.65 -2.78
C ASP A 97 -12.61 8.99 -2.85
N GLY A 98 -11.53 9.78 -3.00
CA GLY A 98 -10.16 9.26 -2.91
C GLY A 98 -9.81 8.74 -1.52
N ALA A 99 -10.29 9.38 -0.45
CA ALA A 99 -10.13 8.88 0.91
C ALA A 99 -10.86 7.52 1.11
N VAL A 100 -12.08 7.39 0.60
CA VAL A 100 -12.82 6.12 0.62
C VAL A 100 -12.10 5.04 -0.19
N GLU A 101 -11.50 5.40 -1.34
CA GLU A 101 -10.69 4.48 -2.13
C GLU A 101 -9.43 4.01 -1.39
N LEU A 102 -8.72 4.89 -0.68
CA LEU A 102 -7.58 4.49 0.16
C LEU A 102 -8.00 3.52 1.28
N ILE A 103 -9.11 3.79 1.97
CA ILE A 103 -9.66 2.89 2.99
C ILE A 103 -9.96 1.52 2.37
N ALA A 104 -10.61 1.52 1.21
CA ALA A 104 -10.97 0.28 0.51
C ALA A 104 -9.74 -0.51 0.07
N LEU A 105 -8.70 0.15 -0.47
CA LEU A 105 -7.44 -0.50 -0.84
C LEU A 105 -6.74 -1.11 0.38
N CYS A 106 -6.59 -0.35 1.46
CA CYS A 106 -5.94 -0.85 2.69
C CYS A 106 -6.69 -2.06 3.26
N GLY A 107 -8.02 -1.99 3.31
CA GLY A 107 -8.85 -3.09 3.83
C GLY A 107 -8.88 -4.32 2.92
N TYR A 108 -9.03 -4.12 1.62
CA TYR A 108 -9.08 -5.22 0.64
C TYR A 108 -7.74 -5.96 0.58
N TYR A 109 -6.63 -5.23 0.50
CA TYR A 109 -5.31 -5.87 0.46
C TYR A 109 -4.86 -6.42 1.81
N THR A 110 -5.39 -5.90 2.93
CA THR A 110 -5.29 -6.63 4.21
C THR A 110 -5.93 -8.02 4.13
N LEU A 111 -7.12 -8.13 3.53
CA LEU A 111 -7.78 -9.43 3.34
C LEU A 111 -6.97 -10.36 2.43
N VAL A 112 -6.40 -9.83 1.35
CA VAL A 112 -5.53 -10.58 0.43
C VAL A 112 -4.27 -11.04 1.15
N ALA A 113 -3.57 -10.15 1.84
CA ALA A 113 -2.38 -10.45 2.64
C ALA A 113 -2.65 -11.54 3.69
N MET A 114 -3.75 -11.44 4.45
CA MET A 114 -4.17 -12.49 5.40
C MET A 114 -4.33 -13.85 4.70
N THR A 115 -4.98 -13.85 3.54
CA THR A 115 -5.22 -15.08 2.76
C THR A 115 -3.91 -15.69 2.28
N LEU A 116 -3.02 -14.88 1.69
CA LEU A 116 -1.73 -15.33 1.16
C LEU A 116 -0.81 -15.86 2.26
N ASN A 117 -0.75 -15.17 3.40
CA ASN A 117 0.07 -15.58 4.53
C ASN A 117 -0.41 -16.89 5.14
N VAL A 118 -1.72 -17.06 5.37
CA VAL A 118 -2.29 -18.32 5.89
C VAL A 118 -2.09 -19.47 4.92
N ALA A 119 -2.26 -19.21 3.62
CA ALA A 119 -2.02 -20.19 2.56
C ALA A 119 -0.52 -20.42 2.26
N GLN A 120 0.39 -19.68 2.92
CA GLN A 120 1.84 -19.75 2.75
C GLN A 120 2.30 -19.61 1.28
N VAL A 121 1.59 -18.78 0.49
CA VAL A 121 1.92 -18.56 -0.91
C VAL A 121 3.29 -17.89 -1.00
N GLN A 122 4.23 -18.53 -1.68
CA GLN A 122 5.60 -18.04 -1.80
C GLN A 122 5.73 -17.09 -2.99
N ALA A 123 6.37 -15.94 -2.78
CA ALA A 123 6.85 -15.12 -3.88
C ALA A 123 7.92 -15.87 -4.69
N PRO A 124 7.92 -15.76 -6.03
CA PRO A 124 9.07 -16.17 -6.83
C PRO A 124 10.33 -15.40 -6.42
N PRO A 125 11.53 -15.94 -6.72
CA PRO A 125 12.77 -15.18 -6.58
C PRO A 125 12.69 -13.85 -7.34
N ALA A 126 13.07 -12.77 -6.68
CA ALA A 126 13.12 -11.44 -7.24
C ALA A 126 14.57 -10.93 -7.30
N ASP A 127 14.90 -10.20 -8.35
CA ASP A 127 16.17 -9.48 -8.52
C ASP A 127 16.13 -8.06 -7.95
N TYR A 128 15.05 -7.72 -7.24
CA TYR A 128 14.82 -6.44 -6.56
C TYR A 128 14.56 -6.64 -5.06
N PRO A 129 14.70 -5.58 -4.23
CA PRO A 129 14.43 -5.66 -2.80
C PRO A 129 13.02 -6.20 -2.51
N SER A 130 12.92 -7.22 -1.66
CA SER A 130 11.66 -7.92 -1.39
C SER A 130 11.55 -8.34 0.08
N LEU A 131 10.30 -8.59 0.51
CA LEU A 131 10.01 -9.12 1.84
C LEU A 131 10.38 -10.61 1.91
N PRO A 132 10.99 -11.07 3.02
CA PRO A 132 11.08 -12.50 3.27
C PRO A 132 9.69 -13.09 3.51
N PRO A 133 9.50 -14.42 3.33
CA PRO A 133 8.27 -15.08 3.76
C PRO A 133 8.02 -14.84 5.26
N PRO A 134 6.76 -14.61 5.68
CA PRO A 134 6.45 -14.42 7.09
C PRO A 134 6.76 -15.71 7.88
N PRO A 135 7.27 -15.60 9.12
CA PRO A 135 7.53 -16.77 9.95
C PRO A 135 6.23 -17.50 10.28
N VAL A 136 6.24 -18.83 10.23
CA VAL A 136 5.10 -19.65 10.69
C VAL A 136 5.05 -19.60 12.21
N PRO A 137 3.96 -19.12 12.83
CA PRO A 137 3.80 -19.13 14.29
C PRO A 137 3.88 -20.57 14.83
N ARG A 138 4.51 -20.75 16.00
CA ARG A 138 4.59 -22.05 16.69
C ARG A 138 3.34 -22.33 17.49
#